data_AF-A0A8I1NSL7-F1
#
_entry.id   AF-A0A8I1NSL7-F1
#
_cell.length_a   1.000
_cell.length_b   1.000
_cell.length_c   1.000
_cell.angle_alpha   90.00
_cell.angle_beta   90.00
_cell.angle_gamma   90.00
#
_symmetry.space_group_name_H-M   'P 1'
#
loop_
_entity.id
_entity.type
_entity.pdbx_description
1 polymer ?
#
loop_
_entity_poly.entity_id
_entity_poly.type
_entity_poly.pdbx_seq_one_letter_code
_entity_poly.pdbx_strand_id
1 'polypeptide(L)'
;MKIKHEFRVAAGFAALMGACLSLTGCMSSPTYGTDKTAAEQLVDDLSSAVTVGSSKPKNNIAYSPRPGLVLPKDKQQAALVAPQQSVAGKDNPQWVESPEETRSRLVAEADENKNKPHYRSPLATTGANGRALSDKEQQAAYRAARAEQNGAYEERRFLSDPPSKYRAADPAALTDLGEPEKAKEKRRKKAAVSDKQDSSWWVPFQ
;
A
#
# COMPACT_ATOMS: atom_id res chain seq x y z
N MET A 1 -65.78 38.31 -3.27
CA MET A 1 -64.76 38.44 -2.21
C MET A 1 -63.42 37.74 -2.53
N LYS A 2 -63.34 36.79 -3.46
CA LYS A 2 -62.12 36.01 -3.79
C LYS A 2 -60.97 36.83 -4.43
N ILE A 3 -61.29 37.70 -5.39
CA ILE A 3 -60.29 38.51 -6.13
C ILE A 3 -59.46 39.41 -5.18
N LYS A 4 -60.09 40.00 -4.15
CA LYS A 4 -59.37 40.85 -3.17
C LYS A 4 -58.43 40.05 -2.27
N HIS A 5 -58.71 38.77 -2.00
CA HIS A 5 -57.84 37.90 -1.22
C HIS A 5 -56.64 37.46 -2.04
N GLU A 6 -56.86 37.05 -3.29
CA GLU A 6 -55.80 36.69 -4.24
C GLU A 6 -54.85 37.87 -4.49
N PHE A 7 -55.38 39.09 -4.64
CA PHE A 7 -54.54 40.29 -4.82
C PHE A 7 -53.70 40.60 -3.57
N ARG A 8 -54.26 40.40 -2.37
CA ARG A 8 -53.53 40.60 -1.10
C ARG A 8 -52.46 39.54 -0.89
N VAL A 9 -52.73 38.28 -1.27
CA VAL A 9 -51.76 37.19 -1.21
C VAL A 9 -50.65 37.42 -2.23
N ALA A 10 -50.97 37.81 -3.46
CA ALA A 10 -49.99 38.14 -4.49
C ALA A 10 -49.12 39.33 -4.10
N ALA A 11 -49.71 40.40 -3.55
CA ALA A 11 -48.97 41.55 -3.03
C ALA A 11 -48.06 41.17 -1.86
N GLY A 12 -48.53 40.29 -0.95
CA GLY A 12 -47.72 39.76 0.15
C GLY A 12 -46.54 38.92 -0.34
N PHE A 13 -46.75 38.08 -1.35
CA PHE A 13 -45.69 37.28 -1.96
C PHE A 13 -44.65 38.15 -2.68
N ALA A 14 -45.09 39.17 -3.42
CA ALA A 14 -44.19 40.12 -4.09
C ALA A 14 -43.35 40.92 -3.08
N ALA A 15 -43.95 41.36 -1.97
CA ALA A 15 -43.23 42.05 -0.90
C ALA A 15 -42.20 41.14 -0.22
N LEU A 16 -42.54 39.88 0.03
CA LEU A 16 -41.63 38.90 0.62
C LEU A 16 -40.43 38.61 -0.29
N MET A 17 -40.67 38.40 -1.59
CA MET A 17 -39.60 38.19 -2.56
C MET A 17 -38.71 39.43 -2.71
N GLY A 18 -39.29 40.63 -2.70
CA GLY A 18 -38.53 41.89 -2.72
C GLY A 18 -37.64 42.07 -1.49
N ALA A 19 -38.13 41.69 -0.31
CA ALA A 19 -37.35 41.74 0.92
C ALA A 19 -36.20 40.70 0.92
N CYS A 20 -36.43 39.47 0.43
CA CYS A 20 -35.36 38.49 0.33
C CYS A 20 -34.22 38.93 -0.61
N LEU A 21 -34.55 39.58 -1.73
CA LEU A 21 -33.56 40.08 -2.69
C LEU A 21 -32.71 41.23 -2.13
N SER A 22 -33.30 42.14 -1.36
CA SER A 22 -32.56 43.26 -0.77
C SER A 22 -31.57 42.79 0.31
N LEU A 23 -31.93 41.77 1.11
CA LEU A 23 -31.02 41.16 2.08
C LEU A 23 -29.84 40.42 1.40
N THR A 24 -30.05 39.80 0.23
CA THR A 24 -28.96 39.14 -0.52
C THR A 24 -27.97 40.11 -1.16
N GLY A 25 -28.34 41.39 -1.33
CA GLY A 25 -27.48 42.42 -1.94
C GLY A 25 -26.47 43.08 -1.00
N CYS A 26 -26.54 42.84 0.32
CA CYS A 26 -25.62 43.45 1.30
C CYS A 26 -24.35 42.63 1.57
N MET A 27 -24.18 41.48 0.92
CA MET A 27 -22.94 40.71 1.04
C MET A 27 -21.99 41.14 -0.09
N SER A 28 -20.94 41.88 0.29
CA SER A 28 -19.81 42.30 -0.56
C SER A 28 -19.37 41.16 -1.48
N SER A 29 -19.88 41.12 -2.70
CA SER A 29 -19.55 40.04 -3.64
C SER A 29 -18.14 40.29 -4.19
N PRO A 30 -17.33 39.24 -4.39
CA PRO A 30 -15.97 39.38 -4.89
C PRO A 30 -15.97 39.97 -6.30
N THR A 31 -15.15 41.01 -6.49
CA THR A 31 -14.76 41.54 -7.81
C THR A 31 -13.63 40.66 -8.33
N TYR A 32 -13.95 39.60 -9.09
CA TYR A 32 -12.98 38.61 -9.59
C TYR A 32 -12.06 39.17 -10.70
N GLY A 33 -11.30 40.22 -10.37
CA GLY A 33 -10.42 40.92 -11.32
C GLY A 33 -11.14 41.76 -12.37
N THR A 34 -12.47 41.83 -12.29
CA THR A 34 -13.31 42.77 -13.04
C THR A 34 -13.72 43.88 -12.08
N ASP A 35 -13.63 45.15 -12.47
CA ASP A 35 -13.97 46.31 -11.62
C ASP A 35 -15.47 46.39 -11.21
N LYS A 36 -16.25 45.34 -11.53
CA LYS A 36 -17.66 45.17 -11.20
C LYS A 36 -17.86 44.02 -10.23
N THR A 37 -18.85 44.19 -9.34
CA THR A 37 -19.28 43.13 -8.41
C THR A 37 -19.98 42.00 -9.18
N ALA A 38 -19.97 40.77 -8.65
CA ALA A 38 -20.60 39.62 -9.30
C ALA A 38 -22.11 39.82 -9.54
N ALA A 39 -22.79 40.52 -8.63
CA ALA A 39 -24.21 40.86 -8.78
C ALA A 39 -24.43 41.93 -9.86
N GLU A 40 -23.56 42.93 -9.94
CA GLU A 40 -23.61 43.97 -10.97
C GLU A 40 -23.33 43.39 -12.36
N GLN A 41 -22.37 42.48 -12.47
CA GLN A 41 -22.10 41.73 -13.70
C GLN A 41 -23.31 40.91 -14.14
N LEU A 42 -23.98 40.23 -13.20
CA LEU A 42 -25.18 39.44 -13.50
C LEU A 42 -26.35 40.31 -14.00
N VAL A 43 -26.59 41.46 -13.37
CA VAL A 43 -27.65 42.39 -13.79
C VAL A 43 -27.35 42.97 -15.17
N ASP A 44 -26.09 43.34 -15.43
CA ASP A 44 -25.64 43.85 -16.73
C ASP A 44 -25.79 42.78 -17.83
N ASP A 45 -25.44 41.53 -17.51
CA ASP A 45 -25.57 40.41 -18.43
C ASP A 45 -27.05 40.05 -18.71
N LEU A 46 -27.92 40.05 -17.69
CA LEU A 46 -29.37 39.83 -17.86
C LEU A 46 -30.03 40.97 -18.64
N SER A 47 -29.66 42.22 -18.33
CA SER A 47 -30.11 43.40 -19.08
C SER A 47 -29.68 43.30 -20.54
N SER A 48 -28.43 42.90 -20.79
CA SER A 48 -27.91 42.74 -22.15
C SER A 48 -28.55 41.57 -22.92
N ALA A 49 -28.98 40.52 -22.22
CA ALA A 49 -29.66 39.37 -22.81
C ALA A 49 -31.11 39.70 -23.23
N VAL A 50 -31.76 40.61 -22.52
CA VAL A 50 -33.11 41.09 -22.86
C VAL A 50 -33.07 42.16 -23.97
N THR A 51 -31.99 42.94 -24.06
CA THR A 51 -31.77 43.89 -25.17
C THR A 51 -31.13 43.21 -26.38
N VAL A 52 -31.90 42.44 -27.14
CA VAL A 52 -31.47 41.94 -28.46
C VAL A 52 -31.29 43.13 -29.41
N GLY A 53 -30.05 43.58 -29.61
CA GLY A 53 -29.69 44.54 -30.67
C GLY A 53 -28.83 45.74 -30.25
N SER A 54 -28.59 45.99 -28.96
CA SER A 54 -27.66 47.05 -28.56
C SER A 54 -26.22 46.52 -28.52
N SER A 55 -25.39 47.00 -29.45
CA SER A 55 -23.94 46.82 -29.43
C SER A 55 -23.38 47.22 -28.06
N LYS A 56 -22.85 46.27 -27.27
CA LYS A 56 -22.08 46.57 -26.06
C LYS A 56 -21.01 47.63 -26.43
N PRO A 57 -20.82 48.72 -25.64
CA PRO A 57 -19.68 49.59 -25.87
C PRO A 57 -18.42 48.72 -25.80
N LYS A 58 -17.59 48.76 -26.83
CA LYS A 58 -16.31 48.07 -26.82
C LYS A 58 -15.47 48.76 -25.76
N ASN A 59 -15.48 48.22 -24.54
CA ASN A 59 -14.60 48.66 -23.48
C ASN A 59 -13.18 48.48 -24.01
N ASN A 60 -12.57 49.58 -24.43
CA ASN A 60 -11.22 49.57 -24.97
C ASN A 60 -10.27 49.45 -23.77
N ILE A 61 -10.23 48.24 -23.21
CA ILE A 61 -9.44 47.90 -22.04
C ILE A 61 -7.98 48.12 -22.45
N ALA A 62 -7.34 49.10 -21.83
CA ALA A 62 -5.94 49.39 -22.05
C ALA A 62 -5.11 48.25 -21.46
N TYR A 63 -4.90 47.20 -22.25
CA TYR A 63 -3.96 46.15 -21.92
C TYR A 63 -2.57 46.75 -21.92
N SER A 64 -2.00 46.92 -20.73
CA SER A 64 -0.57 47.17 -20.62
C SER A 64 0.15 45.97 -21.23
N PRO A 65 1.09 46.16 -22.15
CA PRO A 65 1.80 45.05 -22.76
C PRO A 65 2.46 44.23 -21.65
N ARG A 66 2.20 42.92 -21.62
CA ARG A 66 2.88 42.03 -20.68
C ARG A 66 4.38 42.15 -20.94
N PRO A 67 5.22 42.29 -19.90
CA PRO A 67 6.66 42.29 -20.09
C PRO A 67 7.05 41.01 -20.84
N GLY A 68 7.91 41.15 -21.84
CA GLY A 68 8.39 40.03 -22.64
C GLY A 68 9.01 38.96 -21.75
N LEU A 69 8.89 37.70 -22.16
CA LEU A 69 9.51 36.58 -21.44
C LEU A 69 11.02 36.84 -21.34
N VAL A 70 11.55 36.93 -20.12
CA VAL A 70 12.99 37.14 -19.89
C VAL A 70 13.70 35.86 -20.26
N LEU A 71 14.17 35.81 -21.50
CA LEU A 71 14.94 34.70 -22.03
C LEU A 71 16.38 34.77 -21.49
N PRO A 72 16.97 33.65 -21.05
CA PRO A 72 18.39 33.59 -20.71
C PRO A 72 19.24 33.97 -21.92
N LYS A 73 20.32 34.71 -21.71
CA LYS A 73 21.26 35.14 -22.77
C LYS A 73 21.71 33.90 -23.58
N ASP A 74 21.74 34.00 -24.90
CA ASP A 74 21.79 32.91 -25.92
C ASP A 74 22.76 31.73 -25.69
N LYS A 75 23.68 31.83 -24.71
CA LYS A 75 24.60 30.76 -24.30
C LYS A 75 24.06 29.84 -23.19
N GLN A 76 22.97 30.20 -22.51
CA GLN A 76 22.39 29.41 -21.41
C GLN A 76 21.19 28.54 -21.84
N GLN A 77 20.57 28.83 -22.99
CA GLN A 77 19.43 28.04 -23.49
C GLN A 77 19.86 26.67 -24.06
N ALA A 78 21.12 26.53 -24.48
CA ALA A 78 21.64 25.31 -25.11
C ALA A 78 22.47 24.42 -24.18
N ALA A 79 22.83 24.89 -22.98
CA ALA A 79 23.55 24.09 -21.99
C ALA A 79 22.58 23.36 -21.04
N LEU A 80 21.55 22.73 -21.61
CA LEU A 80 20.74 21.78 -20.87
C LEU A 80 21.69 20.68 -20.39
N VAL A 81 21.70 20.43 -19.08
CA VAL A 81 22.39 19.26 -18.53
C VAL A 81 21.87 18.03 -19.29
N ALA A 82 22.79 17.20 -19.79
CA ALA A 82 22.42 16.01 -20.53
C ALA A 82 21.40 15.19 -19.72
N PRO A 83 20.35 14.63 -20.37
CA PRO A 83 19.36 13.84 -19.67
C PRO A 83 20.04 12.71 -18.89
N GLN A 84 19.57 12.46 -17.67
CA GLN A 84 20.06 11.35 -16.86
C GLN A 84 19.92 10.05 -17.66
N GLN A 85 21.02 9.32 -17.79
CA GLN A 85 21.04 8.05 -18.49
C GLN A 85 20.17 7.05 -17.71
N SER A 86 19.30 6.33 -18.40
CA SER A 86 18.46 5.32 -17.75
C SER A 86 19.33 4.20 -17.20
N VAL A 87 19.28 4.02 -15.87
CA VAL A 87 19.88 2.86 -15.18
C VAL A 87 19.30 1.52 -15.64
N ALA A 88 18.18 1.54 -16.37
CA ALA A 88 17.49 0.40 -16.98
C ALA A 88 18.04 0.04 -18.38
N GLY A 89 19.36 -0.05 -18.51
CA GLY A 89 20.04 -0.47 -19.74
C GLY A 89 20.78 -1.79 -19.53
N LYS A 90 20.93 -2.59 -20.60
CA LYS A 90 21.74 -3.82 -20.62
C LYS A 90 23.21 -3.57 -20.23
N ASP A 91 23.66 -2.32 -20.39
CA ASP A 91 25.02 -1.88 -20.09
C ASP A 91 25.26 -1.58 -18.59
N ASN A 92 24.21 -1.63 -17.75
CA ASN A 92 24.36 -1.43 -16.31
C ASN A 92 24.69 -2.75 -15.59
N PRO A 93 25.90 -2.91 -15.02
CA PRO A 93 26.29 -4.14 -14.32
C PRO A 93 25.51 -4.39 -13.02
N GLN A 94 24.75 -3.40 -12.54
CA GLN A 94 23.85 -3.53 -11.39
C GLN A 94 22.41 -3.89 -11.80
N TRP A 95 22.12 -4.00 -13.11
CA TRP A 95 20.80 -4.40 -13.57
C TRP A 95 20.60 -5.90 -13.37
N VAL A 96 19.42 -6.29 -12.90
CA VAL A 96 19.10 -7.69 -12.63
C VAL A 96 19.04 -8.45 -13.95
N GLU A 97 19.86 -9.50 -14.07
CA GLU A 97 19.87 -10.41 -15.22
C GLU A 97 18.48 -11.01 -15.45
N SER A 98 18.05 -11.11 -16.72
CA SER A 98 16.81 -11.82 -17.04
C SER A 98 16.95 -13.31 -16.70
N PRO A 99 15.86 -14.03 -16.35
CA PRO A 99 15.95 -15.44 -15.98
C PRO A 99 16.63 -16.32 -17.04
N GLU A 100 16.45 -16.03 -18.32
CA GLU A 100 17.10 -16.79 -19.39
C GLU A 100 18.61 -16.47 -19.52
N GLU A 101 19.00 -15.21 -19.29
CA GLU A 101 20.42 -14.82 -19.24
C GLU A 101 21.13 -15.43 -18.02
N THR A 102 20.47 -15.48 -16.86
CA THR A 102 21.04 -16.18 -15.69
C THR A 102 21.26 -17.66 -15.98
N ARG A 103 20.33 -18.31 -16.68
CA ARG A 103 20.43 -19.72 -17.06
C ARG A 103 21.58 -19.96 -18.02
N SER A 104 21.68 -19.16 -19.09
CA SER A 104 22.74 -19.31 -20.08
C SER A 104 24.12 -19.07 -19.47
N ARG A 105 24.26 -18.06 -18.59
CA ARG A 105 25.48 -17.81 -17.83
C ARG A 105 25.86 -19.00 -16.95
N LEU A 106 24.91 -19.55 -16.19
CA LEU A 106 25.17 -20.68 -15.29
C LEU A 106 25.52 -21.97 -16.05
N VAL A 107 24.95 -22.17 -17.25
CA VAL A 107 25.33 -23.27 -18.14
C VAL A 107 26.75 -23.09 -18.65
N ALA A 108 27.10 -21.89 -19.15
CA ALA A 108 28.45 -21.58 -19.60
C ALA A 108 29.48 -21.74 -18.48
N GLU A 109 29.18 -21.25 -17.28
CA GLU A 109 30.02 -21.43 -16.09
C GLU A 109 30.21 -22.93 -15.76
N ALA A 110 29.17 -23.75 -15.90
CA ALA A 110 29.29 -25.20 -15.68
C ALA A 110 30.16 -25.88 -16.75
N ASP A 111 30.06 -25.47 -18.01
CA ASP A 111 30.86 -26.00 -19.11
C ASP A 111 32.35 -25.64 -18.97
N GLU A 112 32.65 -24.39 -18.60
CA GLU A 112 34.03 -23.92 -18.34
C GLU A 112 34.69 -24.66 -17.17
N ASN A 113 33.90 -24.98 -16.15
CA ASN A 113 34.39 -25.64 -14.94
C ASN A 113 34.23 -27.17 -14.96
N LYS A 114 33.86 -27.76 -16.11
CA LYS A 114 33.58 -29.20 -16.27
C LYS A 114 34.69 -30.12 -15.77
N ASN A 115 35.95 -29.71 -15.91
CA ASN A 115 37.12 -30.51 -15.53
C ASN A 115 37.69 -30.18 -14.14
N LYS A 116 37.02 -29.32 -13.36
CA LYS A 116 37.48 -28.96 -12.02
C LYS A 116 36.83 -29.89 -10.97
N PRO A 117 37.60 -30.77 -10.30
CA PRO A 117 37.04 -31.80 -9.42
C PRO A 117 36.35 -31.24 -8.17
N HIS A 118 36.67 -30.02 -7.76
CA HIS A 118 36.07 -29.37 -6.58
C HIS A 118 35.03 -28.31 -6.92
N TYR A 119 34.70 -28.10 -8.21
CA TYR A 119 33.69 -27.14 -8.60
C TYR A 119 32.28 -27.70 -8.37
N ARG A 120 31.40 -26.87 -7.81
CA ARG A 120 29.96 -27.17 -7.68
C ARG A 120 29.16 -26.03 -8.27
N SER A 121 28.31 -26.36 -9.24
CA SER A 121 27.48 -25.35 -9.88
C SER A 121 26.43 -24.80 -8.90
N PRO A 122 26.11 -23.50 -8.98
CA PRO A 122 24.99 -22.92 -8.25
C PRO A 122 23.66 -23.59 -8.62
N LEU A 123 23.52 -24.07 -9.86
CA LEU A 123 22.35 -24.84 -10.32
C LEU A 123 22.09 -26.10 -9.49
N ALA A 124 23.15 -26.80 -9.06
CA ALA A 124 23.03 -27.96 -8.18
C ALA A 124 22.65 -27.58 -6.74
N THR A 125 22.81 -26.31 -6.36
CA THR A 125 22.54 -25.79 -5.01
C THR A 125 21.17 -25.09 -4.92
N THR A 126 20.66 -24.52 -6.02
CA THR A 126 19.39 -23.76 -6.02
C THR A 126 18.15 -24.65 -5.88
N GLY A 127 18.18 -25.90 -6.34
CA GLY A 127 17.00 -26.79 -6.34
C GLY A 127 16.67 -27.44 -4.99
N ALA A 128 17.58 -27.37 -4.03
CA ALA A 128 17.37 -27.92 -2.71
C ALA A 128 18.32 -27.22 -1.76
N ASN A 129 17.92 -27.11 -0.50
CA ASN A 129 18.89 -27.26 0.58
C ASN A 129 19.58 -28.62 0.38
N GLY A 130 20.57 -28.71 -0.52
CA GLY A 130 21.25 -29.93 -0.97
C GLY A 130 22.14 -30.51 0.13
N ARG A 131 22.20 -29.84 1.27
CA ARG A 131 22.58 -30.41 2.54
C ARG A 131 21.34 -31.04 3.14
N ALA A 132 21.33 -32.36 3.26
CA ALA A 132 20.41 -33.02 4.17
C ALA A 132 20.58 -32.37 5.54
N LEU A 133 19.60 -31.54 5.94
CA LEU A 133 19.59 -30.88 7.23
C LEU A 133 19.68 -31.97 8.29
N SER A 134 20.59 -31.82 9.25
CA SER A 134 20.63 -32.72 10.39
C SER A 134 19.30 -32.65 11.16
N ASP A 135 18.92 -33.72 11.88
CA ASP A 135 17.67 -33.73 12.66
C ASP A 135 17.54 -32.52 13.60
N LYS A 136 18.66 -32.03 14.14
CA LYS A 136 18.71 -30.83 14.99
C LYS A 136 18.39 -29.56 14.23
N GLU A 137 18.96 -29.39 13.03
CA GLU A 137 18.71 -28.24 12.16
C GLU A 137 17.26 -28.24 11.66
N GLN A 138 16.72 -29.42 11.31
CA GLN A 138 15.31 -29.56 10.95
C GLN A 138 14.38 -29.17 12.10
N GLN A 139 14.66 -29.64 13.32
CA GLN A 139 13.89 -29.26 14.51
C GLN A 139 14.02 -27.77 14.85
N ALA A 140 15.19 -27.17 14.64
CA ALA A 140 15.38 -25.74 14.84
C ALA A 140 14.60 -24.92 13.81
N ALA A 141 14.67 -25.29 12.52
CA ALA A 141 13.92 -24.65 11.45
C ALA A 141 12.40 -24.78 11.66
N TYR A 142 11.93 -25.95 12.07
CA TYR A 142 10.52 -26.17 12.41
C TYR A 142 10.07 -25.29 13.58
N ARG A 143 10.88 -25.18 14.64
CA ARG A 143 10.59 -24.31 15.79
C ARG A 143 10.59 -22.83 15.40
N ALA A 144 11.54 -22.40 14.58
CA ALA A 144 11.59 -21.03 14.06
C ALA A 144 10.35 -20.71 13.22
N ALA A 145 9.98 -21.58 12.28
CA ALA A 145 8.78 -21.43 11.46
C ALA A 145 7.49 -21.41 12.30
N ARG A 146 7.40 -22.23 13.36
CA ARG A 146 6.27 -22.20 14.30
C ARG A 146 6.23 -20.93 15.15
N ALA A 147 7.38 -20.41 15.57
CA ALA A 147 7.44 -19.14 16.29
C ALA A 147 6.98 -17.98 15.42
N GLU A 148 7.39 -17.96 14.15
CA GLU A 148 6.96 -16.96 13.16
C GLU A 148 5.45 -17.06 12.86
N GLN A 149 4.91 -18.28 12.77
CA GLN A 149 3.46 -18.48 12.65
C GLN A 149 2.68 -18.06 13.91
N ASN A 150 3.22 -18.34 15.10
CA ASN A 150 2.58 -18.04 16.38
C ASN A 150 2.63 -16.53 16.72
N GLY A 151 3.60 -15.79 16.19
CA GLY A 151 3.76 -14.34 16.38
C GLY A 151 3.32 -13.50 15.19
N ALA A 152 2.60 -14.08 14.22
CA ALA A 152 2.57 -13.50 12.89
C ALA A 152 1.95 -12.09 12.84
N TYR A 153 0.97 -11.74 13.69
CA TYR A 153 0.37 -10.39 13.66
C TYR A 153 -0.18 -9.97 15.02
N GLU A 154 0.39 -8.89 15.58
CA GLU A 154 -0.14 -8.15 16.75
C GLU A 154 -1.47 -7.46 16.43
N GLU A 155 -1.65 -7.06 15.18
CA GLU A 155 -2.84 -6.35 14.69
C GLU A 155 -3.75 -7.25 13.84
N ARG A 156 -5.06 -6.97 13.83
CA ARG A 156 -6.05 -7.75 13.08
C ARG A 156 -5.85 -7.53 11.58
N ARG A 157 -5.67 -8.61 10.80
CA ARG A 157 -5.57 -8.52 9.33
C ARG A 157 -6.93 -8.46 8.66
N PHE A 158 -7.91 -9.18 9.19
CA PHE A 158 -9.27 -9.21 8.65
C PHE A 158 -10.31 -8.82 9.70
N LEU A 159 -11.43 -8.26 9.23
CA LEU A 159 -12.58 -7.92 10.09
C LEU A 159 -13.24 -9.15 10.72
N SER A 160 -13.03 -10.34 10.15
CA SER A 160 -13.47 -11.64 10.67
C SER A 160 -12.56 -12.22 11.76
N ASP A 161 -11.33 -11.75 11.93
CA ASP A 161 -10.39 -12.32 12.90
C ASP A 161 -10.76 -11.88 14.31
N PRO A 162 -10.81 -12.72 15.35
CA PRO A 162 -11.13 -12.24 16.70
C PRO A 162 -10.14 -11.15 17.17
N PRO A 163 -10.59 -10.14 17.94
CA PRO A 163 -9.69 -9.16 18.56
C PRO A 163 -8.54 -9.81 19.35
N SER A 164 -7.37 -9.17 19.39
CA SER A 164 -6.14 -9.71 20.02
C SER A 164 -6.36 -10.17 21.46
N LYS A 165 -7.20 -9.45 22.22
CA LYS A 165 -7.59 -9.81 23.59
C LYS A 165 -8.26 -11.19 23.75
N TYR A 166 -8.85 -11.72 22.68
CA TYR A 166 -9.45 -13.07 22.65
C TYR A 166 -8.57 -14.11 21.94
N ARG A 167 -7.47 -13.68 21.32
CA ARG A 167 -6.48 -14.57 20.68
C ARG A 167 -5.42 -15.06 21.67
N ALA A 168 -5.14 -14.29 22.73
CA ALA A 168 -4.14 -14.63 23.73
C ALA A 168 -4.54 -15.88 24.52
N ALA A 169 -4.08 -17.04 24.07
CA ALA A 169 -4.01 -18.24 24.89
C ALA A 169 -2.67 -18.26 25.63
N ASP A 170 -2.66 -18.80 26.85
CA ASP A 170 -1.49 -18.83 27.71
C ASP A 170 -0.32 -19.54 26.98
N PRO A 171 0.83 -18.86 26.73
CA PRO A 171 1.94 -19.46 26.01
C PRO A 171 2.45 -20.74 26.68
N ALA A 172 2.32 -20.87 28.00
CA ALA A 172 2.67 -22.10 28.71
C ALA A 172 1.81 -23.28 28.24
N ALA A 173 0.51 -23.08 28.05
CA ALA A 173 -0.42 -24.12 27.60
C ALA A 173 -0.20 -24.51 26.13
N LEU A 174 0.24 -23.59 25.26
CA LEU A 174 0.56 -23.93 23.85
C LEU A 174 1.87 -24.70 23.69
N THR A 175 2.80 -24.54 24.64
CA THR A 175 4.12 -25.19 24.60
C THR A 175 4.17 -26.51 25.37
N ASP A 176 3.10 -26.87 26.08
CA ASP A 176 2.99 -28.15 26.76
C ASP A 176 2.73 -29.29 25.77
N LEU A 177 3.82 -29.87 25.26
CA LEU A 177 3.81 -31.04 24.38
C LEU A 177 3.60 -32.36 25.14
N GLY A 178 3.42 -32.30 26.47
CA GLY A 178 3.33 -33.46 27.34
C GLY A 178 4.61 -34.31 27.40
N GLU A 179 4.52 -35.48 28.05
CA GLU A 179 5.64 -36.42 28.10
C GLU A 179 5.88 -37.05 26.71
N PRO A 180 7.12 -36.99 26.16
CA PRO A 180 7.42 -37.58 24.86
C PRO A 180 7.24 -39.10 24.89
N GLU A 181 6.70 -39.68 23.82
CA GLU A 181 6.42 -41.12 23.73
C GLU A 181 7.65 -42.00 24.03
N LYS A 182 8.85 -41.55 23.66
CA LYS A 182 10.11 -42.24 24.01
C LYS A 182 10.33 -42.34 25.52
N ALA A 183 9.97 -41.31 26.30
CA ALA A 183 10.07 -41.34 27.76
C ALA A 183 9.03 -42.30 28.36
N LYS A 184 7.79 -42.30 27.85
CA LYS A 184 6.75 -43.25 28.26
C LYS A 184 7.13 -44.69 27.92
N GLU A 185 7.70 -44.93 26.74
CA GLU A 185 8.18 -46.26 26.33
C GLU A 185 9.33 -46.73 27.24
N LYS A 186 10.29 -45.85 27.54
CA LYS A 186 11.38 -46.16 28.48
C LYS A 186 10.84 -46.49 29.88
N ARG A 187 9.81 -45.78 30.37
CA ARG A 187 9.15 -46.07 31.64
C ARG A 187 8.43 -47.42 31.60
N ARG A 188 7.67 -47.71 30.54
CA ARG A 188 7.01 -49.02 30.33
C ARG A 188 8.01 -50.18 30.30
N LYS A 189 9.14 -50.02 29.60
CA LYS A 189 10.21 -51.03 29.55
C LYS A 189 10.87 -51.22 30.92
N LYS A 190 11.14 -50.14 31.67
CA LYS A 190 11.70 -50.24 33.03
C LYS A 190 10.75 -50.96 33.98
N ALA A 191 9.47 -50.61 33.97
CA ALA A 191 8.45 -51.28 34.79
C ALA A 191 8.33 -52.78 34.44
N ALA A 192 8.33 -53.13 33.15
CA ALA A 192 8.30 -54.53 32.72
C ALA A 192 9.56 -55.33 33.09
N VAL A 193 10.70 -54.66 33.28
CA VAL A 193 11.94 -55.30 33.76
C VAL A 193 11.92 -55.46 35.27
N SER A 194 11.46 -54.46 36.03
CA SER A 194 11.33 -54.56 37.49
C SER A 194 10.31 -55.64 37.91
N ASP A 195 9.16 -55.70 37.23
CA ASP A 195 8.13 -56.72 37.52
C ASP A 195 8.64 -58.14 37.26
N LYS A 196 9.57 -58.31 36.31
CA LYS A 196 10.26 -59.59 36.06
C LYS A 196 11.33 -59.89 37.11
N GLN A 197 12.01 -58.86 37.62
CA GLN A 197 13.08 -58.98 38.61
C GLN A 197 12.55 -59.39 39.99
N ASP A 198 11.33 -59.00 40.36
CA ASP A 198 10.69 -59.44 41.61
C ASP A 198 10.36 -60.95 41.62
N SER A 199 10.30 -61.59 40.44
CA SER A 199 10.04 -63.03 40.31
C SER A 199 11.30 -63.91 40.40
N SER A 200 12.51 -63.34 40.35
CA SER A 200 13.76 -64.10 40.32
C SER A 200 14.41 -64.35 41.70
N TRP A 201 13.85 -63.79 42.78
CA TRP A 201 14.39 -63.94 44.15
C TRP A 201 14.19 -65.34 44.76
N TRP A 202 13.25 -66.16 44.27
CA TRP A 202 12.90 -67.47 44.87
C TRP A 202 13.08 -68.68 43.94
N VAL A 203 13.84 -68.59 42.84
CA VAL A 203 14.13 -69.78 42.01
C VAL A 203 15.32 -70.57 42.60
N PRO A 204 15.13 -71.79 43.16
CA PRO A 204 16.19 -72.47 43.88
C PRO A 204 17.13 -73.30 42.99
N PHE A 205 16.97 -73.31 41.65
CA PHE A 205 17.88 -74.02 40.74
C PHE A 205 17.94 -73.32 39.37
N GLN A 206 19.06 -72.65 39.11
CA GLN A 206 19.55 -72.37 37.76
C GLN A 206 21.05 -72.58 37.73
#